data_AF-A0A7X8M9D4-F1
#
_entry.id   AF-A0A7X8M9D4-F1
#
_cell.length_a   1.000
_cell.length_b   1.000
_cell.length_c   1.000
_cell.angle_alpha   90.00
_cell.angle_beta   90.00
_cell.angle_gamma   90.00
#
_symmetry.space_group_name_H-M   'P 1'
#
loop_
_entity.id
_entity.type
_entity.pdbx_description
1 polymer ?
#
loop_
_entity_poly.entity_id
_entity_poly.type
_entity_poly.pdbx_seq_one_letter_code
_entity_poly.pdbx_strand_id
1 'polypeptide(L)'
;MLKSLLRFLAFLPFAASLFAADHNLHFTAPITRWDEALPLGNGIMGCLVWGDGQPLKLSLDRADLWDLRPVPEWSSPDYNYATMRRWVQEGRINDLHRLYDEPYNVHAGPTKIPAGRLELYFPSPVRVQSSELNITSAVARV
;
A
#
# COMPACT_ATOMS: atom_id res chain seq x y z
N MET A 1 22.10 -65.90 -10.14
CA MET A 1 20.77 -65.26 -9.96
C MET A 1 20.92 -64.14 -8.94
N LEU A 2 21.26 -62.95 -9.44
CA LEU A 2 21.65 -61.78 -8.64
C LEU A 2 20.38 -60.97 -8.28
N LYS A 3 20.18 -60.71 -6.99
CA LYS A 3 18.94 -60.16 -6.42
C LYS A 3 18.74 -58.70 -6.84
N SER A 4 17.52 -58.42 -7.29
CA SER A 4 17.02 -57.13 -7.76
C SER A 4 17.19 -56.01 -6.74
N LEU A 5 17.70 -54.88 -7.21
CA LEU A 5 17.92 -53.63 -6.50
C LEU A 5 16.61 -52.81 -6.55
N LEU A 6 15.78 -52.87 -5.51
CA LEU A 6 14.61 -51.99 -5.40
C LEU A 6 15.07 -50.62 -4.86
N ARG A 7 15.23 -49.65 -5.75
CA ARG A 7 15.40 -48.23 -5.39
C ARG A 7 14.05 -47.70 -4.91
N PHE A 8 13.91 -47.48 -3.60
CA PHE A 8 12.85 -46.62 -3.07
C PHE A 8 13.17 -45.18 -3.48
N LEU A 9 12.49 -44.69 -4.51
CA LEU A 9 12.42 -43.25 -4.78
C LEU A 9 11.53 -42.66 -3.69
N ALA A 10 12.13 -42.11 -2.64
CA ALA A 10 11.41 -41.34 -1.65
C ALA A 10 10.80 -40.12 -2.36
N PHE A 11 9.49 -40.16 -2.57
CA PHE A 11 8.72 -39.00 -2.99
C PHE A 11 8.80 -38.00 -1.84
N LEU A 12 9.73 -37.04 -1.93
CA LEU A 12 9.70 -35.89 -1.04
C LEU A 12 8.34 -35.21 -1.27
N PRO A 13 7.45 -35.13 -0.26
CA PRO A 13 6.28 -34.29 -0.41
C PRO A 13 6.81 -32.88 -0.63
N PHE A 14 6.43 -32.29 -1.76
CA PHE A 14 6.57 -30.86 -1.99
C PHE A 14 6.03 -30.18 -0.74
N ALA A 15 6.88 -29.45 -0.01
CA ALA A 15 6.51 -28.78 1.22
C ALA A 15 5.48 -27.69 0.89
N ALA A 16 4.21 -28.09 0.82
CA ALA A 16 3.10 -27.20 0.72
C ALA A 16 2.95 -26.50 2.08
N SER A 17 3.16 -25.19 2.04
CA SER A 17 2.82 -24.19 3.05
C SER A 17 3.57 -24.26 4.39
N LEU A 18 4.75 -23.64 4.41
CA LEU A 18 5.38 -23.15 5.64
C LEU A 18 4.71 -21.88 6.21
N PHE A 19 3.65 -21.37 5.55
CA PHE A 19 2.78 -20.37 6.14
C PHE A 19 1.61 -21.10 6.82
N ALA A 20 1.67 -21.22 8.14
CA ALA A 20 0.53 -21.64 8.93
C ALA A 20 -0.58 -20.58 8.83
N ALA A 21 -1.85 -21.00 8.92
CA ALA A 21 -3.00 -20.09 9.00
C ALA A 21 -2.91 -19.07 10.15
N ASP A 22 -2.01 -19.30 11.11
CA ASP A 22 -1.73 -18.46 12.29
C ASP A 22 -1.32 -17.01 11.96
N HIS A 23 -1.06 -16.68 10.69
CA HIS A 23 -0.67 -15.33 10.27
C HIS A 23 -1.72 -14.63 9.39
N ASN A 24 -2.86 -15.26 9.12
CA ASN A 24 -3.97 -14.60 8.45
C ASN A 24 -4.55 -13.52 9.37
N LEU A 25 -5.02 -12.42 8.78
CA LEU A 25 -5.78 -11.43 9.53
C LEU A 25 -7.22 -11.91 9.61
N HIS A 26 -7.77 -12.01 10.82
CA HIS A 26 -9.14 -12.44 11.06
C HIS A 26 -9.89 -11.43 11.93
N PHE A 27 -11.08 -11.05 11.50
CA PHE A 27 -11.97 -10.14 12.20
C PHE A 27 -13.34 -10.80 12.36
N THR A 28 -13.90 -10.77 13.55
CA THR A 28 -15.23 -11.34 13.87
C THR A 28 -16.32 -10.28 13.94
N ALA A 29 -16.06 -9.10 13.37
CA ALA A 29 -16.97 -7.97 13.31
C ALA A 29 -16.72 -7.17 12.02
N PRO A 30 -17.72 -6.40 11.53
CA PRO A 30 -17.53 -5.47 10.43
C PRO A 30 -16.37 -4.51 10.64
N ILE A 31 -15.58 -4.29 9.59
CA ILE A 31 -14.54 -3.27 9.57
C ILE A 31 -15.21 -1.95 9.14
N THR A 32 -15.44 -1.03 10.07
CA THR A 32 -16.22 0.19 9.81
C THR A 32 -15.38 1.39 9.41
N ARG A 33 -14.05 1.27 9.42
CA ARG A 33 -13.11 2.34 9.08
C ARG A 33 -12.09 1.86 8.05
N TRP A 34 -11.67 2.75 7.17
CA TRP A 34 -10.77 2.40 6.06
C TRP A 34 -9.34 2.08 6.52
N ASP A 35 -8.90 2.65 7.65
CA ASP A 35 -7.58 2.44 8.24
C ASP A 35 -7.40 1.06 8.89
N GLU A 36 -8.49 0.30 9.02
CA GLU A 36 -8.54 -1.08 9.54
C GLU A 36 -8.86 -2.11 8.45
N ALA A 37 -9.05 -1.66 7.20
CA ALA A 37 -9.50 -2.47 6.07
C ALA A 37 -8.52 -3.59 5.70
N LEU A 38 -9.00 -4.62 5.00
CA LEU A 38 -8.14 -5.67 4.46
C LEU A 38 -7.39 -5.15 3.22
N PRO A 39 -6.04 -5.08 3.25
CA PRO A 39 -5.26 -4.62 2.10
C PRO A 39 -5.03 -5.74 1.09
N LEU A 40 -5.26 -5.42 -0.18
CA LEU A 40 -4.90 -6.23 -1.34
C LEU A 40 -4.14 -5.36 -2.35
N GLY A 41 -3.24 -5.98 -3.12
CA GLY A 41 -2.58 -5.27 -4.20
C GLY A 41 -1.71 -6.15 -5.08
N ASN A 42 -1.38 -5.65 -6.26
CA ASN A 42 -0.52 -6.33 -7.24
C ASN A 42 0.75 -5.53 -7.60
N GLY A 43 1.12 -4.56 -6.76
CA GLY A 43 2.26 -3.67 -6.95
C GLY A 43 1.95 -2.38 -7.72
N ILE A 44 0.91 -2.37 -8.56
CA ILE A 44 0.45 -1.15 -9.25
C ILE A 44 -0.91 -0.70 -8.72
N MET A 45 -1.86 -1.61 -8.61
CA MET A 45 -3.19 -1.36 -8.06
C MET A 45 -3.27 -1.85 -6.62
N GLY A 46 -3.91 -1.06 -5.78
CA GLY A 46 -4.23 -1.40 -4.40
C GLY A 46 -5.74 -1.35 -4.16
N CYS A 47 -6.22 -2.16 -3.22
CA CYS A 47 -7.59 -2.18 -2.77
C CYS A 47 -7.65 -2.37 -1.25
N LEU A 48 -8.46 -1.56 -0.58
CA LEU A 48 -8.85 -1.73 0.81
C LEU A 48 -10.30 -2.22 0.85
N VAL A 49 -10.53 -3.43 1.37
CA VAL A 49 -11.87 -4.04 1.51
C VAL A 49 -12.39 -3.84 2.94
N TRP A 50 -13.54 -3.18 3.07
CA TRP A 50 -14.15 -2.86 4.38
C TRP A 50 -15.64 -2.54 4.25
N GLY A 51 -16.30 -2.26 5.37
CA GLY A 51 -17.73 -1.95 5.45
C GLY A 51 -18.51 -3.05 6.17
N ASP A 52 -19.78 -2.77 6.41
CA ASP A 52 -20.70 -3.67 7.12
C ASP A 52 -21.63 -4.43 6.17
N GLY A 53 -21.47 -4.28 4.86
CA GLY A 53 -22.34 -4.86 3.84
C GLY A 53 -23.45 -3.91 3.35
N GLN A 54 -23.59 -2.72 3.95
CA GLN A 54 -24.57 -1.70 3.58
C GLN A 54 -23.96 -0.29 3.49
N PRO A 55 -22.99 -0.03 2.60
CA PRO A 55 -22.46 -0.93 1.58
C PRO A 55 -21.18 -1.66 2.02
N LEU A 56 -20.84 -2.72 1.28
CA LEU A 56 -19.46 -3.21 1.22
C LEU A 56 -18.63 -2.24 0.35
N LYS A 57 -17.48 -1.81 0.84
CA LYS A 57 -16.65 -0.76 0.25
C LYS A 57 -15.31 -1.33 -0.21
N LEU A 58 -14.91 -0.97 -1.43
CA LEU A 58 -13.58 -1.24 -1.97
C LEU A 58 -12.93 0.10 -2.29
N SER A 59 -12.05 0.60 -1.42
CA SER A 59 -11.29 1.82 -1.69
C SER A 59 -10.08 1.48 -2.56
N LEU A 60 -9.96 2.15 -3.69
CA LEU A 60 -9.01 1.82 -4.74
C LEU A 60 -7.89 2.85 -4.80
N ASP A 61 -6.70 2.36 -5.12
CA ASP A 61 -5.55 3.22 -5.39
C ASP A 61 -4.67 2.64 -6.51
N ARG A 62 -3.84 3.50 -7.10
CA ARG A 62 -2.79 3.16 -8.04
C ARG A 62 -1.47 3.83 -7.65
N ALA A 63 -0.37 3.10 -7.73
CA ALA A 63 0.97 3.60 -7.36
C ALA A 63 1.40 4.84 -8.17
N ASP A 64 0.93 4.97 -9.42
CA ASP A 64 1.28 6.05 -10.35
C ASP A 64 0.30 7.23 -10.33
N LEU A 65 -0.72 7.22 -9.48
CA LEU A 65 -1.70 8.29 -9.41
C LEU A 65 -1.27 9.38 -8.42
N TRP A 66 -0.74 10.48 -8.95
CA TRP A 66 -0.24 11.61 -8.15
C TRP A 66 -0.80 12.92 -8.68
N ASP A 67 -1.06 13.85 -7.76
CA ASP A 67 -1.08 15.26 -8.08
C ASP A 67 0.37 15.71 -8.27
N LEU A 68 0.69 16.22 -9.46
CA LEU A 68 2.04 16.59 -9.87
C LEU A 68 2.25 18.11 -9.91
N ARG A 69 1.44 18.87 -9.14
CA ARG A 69 1.59 20.32 -9.08
C ARG A 69 3.05 20.70 -8.76
N PRO A 70 3.69 21.49 -9.64
CA PRO A 70 5.10 21.83 -9.47
C PRO A 70 5.27 22.80 -8.31
N VAL A 71 6.43 22.70 -7.66
CA VAL A 71 6.94 23.74 -6.75
C VAL A 71 8.03 24.50 -7.51
N PRO A 72 7.76 25.74 -7.96
CA PRO A 72 8.64 26.47 -8.86
C PRO A 72 10.10 26.59 -8.39
N GLU A 73 10.29 26.77 -7.08
CA GLU A 73 11.58 26.94 -6.42
C GLU A 73 12.50 25.73 -6.62
N TRP A 74 11.93 24.52 -6.71
CA TRP A 74 12.70 23.29 -6.88
C TRP A 74 13.30 23.15 -8.29
N SER A 75 12.81 23.91 -9.26
CA SER A 75 13.39 23.98 -10.61
C SER A 75 14.46 25.07 -10.74
N SER A 76 14.75 25.82 -9.67
CA SER A 76 15.80 26.83 -9.68
C SER A 76 17.17 26.19 -9.93
N PRO A 77 18.05 26.79 -10.74
CA PRO A 77 19.43 26.30 -10.90
C PRO A 77 20.21 26.33 -9.56
N ASP A 78 19.78 27.16 -8.61
CA ASP A 78 20.35 27.23 -7.27
C ASP A 78 19.84 26.12 -6.34
N TYR A 79 18.79 25.36 -6.73
CA TYR A 79 18.26 24.24 -5.95
C TYR A 79 19.17 23.01 -6.10
N ASN A 80 20.38 23.10 -5.54
CA ASN A 80 21.35 22.03 -5.57
C ASN A 80 22.24 22.03 -4.32
N TYR A 81 22.85 20.88 -4.04
CA TYR A 81 23.64 20.69 -2.81
C TYR A 81 24.88 21.60 -2.73
N ALA A 82 25.53 21.90 -3.86
CA ALA A 82 26.71 22.76 -3.88
C ALA A 82 26.36 24.21 -3.49
N THR A 83 25.28 24.75 -4.06
CA THR A 83 24.77 26.08 -3.70
C THR A 83 24.35 26.13 -2.23
N MET A 84 23.62 25.13 -1.74
CA MET A 84 23.23 25.03 -0.33
C MET A 84 24.45 25.10 0.60
N ARG A 85 25.49 24.29 0.33
CA ARG A 85 26.73 24.26 1.11
C ARG A 85 27.44 25.61 1.13
N ARG A 86 27.55 26.26 -0.03
CA ARG A 86 28.14 27.60 -0.16
C ARG A 86 27.36 28.62 0.68
N TRP A 87 26.04 28.65 0.56
CA TRP A 87 25.19 29.59 1.29
C TRP A 87 25.25 29.39 2.81
N VAL A 88 25.37 28.14 3.28
CA VAL A 88 25.63 27.85 4.71
C VAL A 88 26.96 28.46 5.16
N GLN A 89 28.04 28.27 4.40
CA GLN A 89 29.36 28.83 4.72
C GLN A 89 29.37 30.37 4.70
N GLU A 90 28.61 30.97 3.80
CA GLU A 90 28.46 32.42 3.65
C GLU A 90 27.46 33.03 4.65
N GLY A 91 26.78 32.22 5.49
CA GLY A 91 25.78 32.70 6.44
C GLY A 91 24.49 33.23 5.79
N ARG A 92 24.19 32.84 4.55
CA ARG A 92 23.04 33.30 3.76
C ARG A 92 21.74 32.56 4.15
N ILE A 93 21.35 32.68 5.41
CA ILE A 93 20.22 31.95 5.99
C ILE A 93 18.88 32.30 5.31
N ASN A 94 18.64 33.58 5.00
CA ASN A 94 17.39 33.99 4.34
C ASN A 94 17.24 33.38 2.95
N ASP A 95 18.33 33.21 2.20
CA ASP A 95 18.29 32.54 0.90
C ASP A 95 17.99 31.05 1.03
N LEU A 96 18.53 30.41 2.07
CA LEU A 96 18.21 29.01 2.38
C LEU A 96 16.73 28.85 2.73
N HIS A 97 16.18 29.72 3.58
CA HIS A 97 14.75 29.66 3.94
C HIS A 97 13.86 29.88 2.72
N ARG A 98 14.13 30.93 1.93
CA ARG A 98 13.38 31.24 0.72
C ARG A 98 13.36 30.11 -0.30
N LEU A 99 14.48 29.41 -0.48
CA LEU A 99 14.61 28.38 -1.52
C LEU A 99 14.19 26.98 -1.05
N TYR A 100 14.42 26.64 0.22
CA TYR A 100 14.26 25.26 0.71
C TYR A 100 13.17 25.07 1.76
N ASP A 101 12.76 26.10 2.50
CA ASP A 101 11.84 25.95 3.64
C ASP A 101 10.46 26.58 3.35
N GLU A 102 10.44 27.88 3.04
CA GLU A 102 9.22 28.62 2.72
C GLU A 102 8.32 27.93 1.67
N PRO A 103 8.86 27.29 0.60
CA PRO A 103 8.03 26.62 -0.40
C PRO A 103 7.09 25.53 0.15
N TYR A 104 7.46 24.85 1.25
CA TYR A 104 6.61 23.83 1.87
C TYR A 104 5.32 24.41 2.49
N ASN A 105 5.32 25.70 2.84
CA ASN A 105 4.19 26.36 3.49
C ASN A 105 3.27 27.08 2.50
N VAL A 106 3.78 27.44 1.31
CA VAL A 106 3.03 28.22 0.32
C VAL A 106 2.53 27.40 -0.86
N HIS A 107 3.18 26.27 -1.16
CA HIS A 107 2.79 25.39 -2.26
C HIS A 107 2.27 24.06 -1.74
N ALA A 108 1.12 23.63 -2.22
CA ALA A 108 0.71 22.24 -2.13
C ALA A 108 1.46 21.45 -3.21
N GLY A 109 2.66 20.98 -2.86
CA GLY A 109 3.54 20.23 -3.74
C GLY A 109 2.97 18.85 -4.15
N PRO A 110 3.73 18.06 -4.92
CA PRO A 110 3.27 16.78 -5.41
C PRO A 110 2.80 15.87 -4.28
N THR A 111 1.61 15.28 -4.43
CA THR A 111 1.02 14.44 -3.40
C THR A 111 0.33 13.22 -3.99
N LYS A 112 0.37 12.11 -3.26
CA LYS A 112 -0.34 10.91 -3.65
C LYS A 112 -1.84 11.16 -3.47
N ILE A 113 -2.62 10.85 -4.48
CA ILE A 113 -4.09 10.95 -4.40
C ILE A 113 -4.73 9.56 -4.55
N PRO A 114 -5.84 9.29 -3.86
CA PRO A 114 -6.57 8.03 -3.99
C PRO A 114 -7.27 7.96 -5.35
N ALA A 115 -7.43 6.75 -5.91
CA ALA A 115 -8.16 6.57 -7.16
C ALA A 115 -9.69 6.67 -6.98
N GLY A 116 -10.18 6.36 -5.77
CA GLY A 116 -11.59 6.49 -5.41
C GLY A 116 -12.09 5.28 -4.64
N ARG A 117 -13.39 5.00 -4.75
CA ARG A 117 -14.04 3.89 -4.05
C ARG A 117 -15.18 3.31 -4.86
N LEU A 118 -15.28 1.99 -4.87
CA LEU A 118 -16.47 1.27 -5.28
C LEU A 118 -17.30 0.91 -4.05
N GLU A 119 -18.62 1.08 -4.17
CA GLU A 119 -19.58 0.70 -3.14
C GLU A 119 -20.54 -0.33 -3.70
N LEU A 120 -20.63 -1.48 -3.04
CA LEU A 120 -21.47 -2.59 -3.42
C LEU A 120 -22.69 -2.63 -2.49
N TYR A 121 -23.86 -2.50 -3.10
CA TYR A 121 -25.16 -2.60 -2.46
C TYR A 121 -25.83 -3.91 -2.87
N PHE A 122 -26.43 -4.59 -1.91
CA PHE A 122 -27.11 -5.87 -2.15
C PHE A 122 -28.63 -5.68 -2.14
N PRO A 123 -29.40 -6.38 -2.99
CA PRO A 123 -30.86 -6.21 -3.07
C PRO A 123 -31.60 -6.50 -1.76
N SER A 124 -31.04 -7.35 -0.91
CA SER A 124 -31.53 -7.62 0.43
C SER A 124 -30.50 -7.14 1.47
N PRO A 125 -30.94 -6.71 2.66
CA PRO A 125 -30.02 -6.36 3.73
C PRO A 125 -29.10 -7.54 4.07
N VAL A 126 -27.81 -7.33 3.88
CA VAL A 126 -26.73 -8.24 4.29
C VAL A 126 -25.86 -7.53 5.32
N ARG A 127 -25.27 -8.31 6.22
CA ARG A 127 -24.30 -7.83 7.20
C ARG A 127 -23.06 -8.71 7.17
N VAL A 128 -21.90 -8.08 7.06
CA VAL A 128 -20.61 -8.77 7.21
C VAL A 128 -20.52 -9.36 8.62
N GLN A 129 -20.29 -10.67 8.72
CA GLN A 129 -20.15 -11.37 10.01
C GLN A 129 -18.69 -11.53 10.41
N SER A 130 -17.83 -11.79 9.43
CA SER A 130 -16.41 -11.98 9.64
C SER A 130 -15.65 -11.54 8.40
N SER A 131 -14.38 -11.21 8.56
CA SER A 131 -13.49 -10.89 7.45
C SER A 131 -12.14 -11.56 7.64
N GLU A 132 -11.55 -12.05 6.55
CA GLU A 132 -10.25 -12.70 6.55
C GLU A 132 -9.39 -12.17 5.41
N LEU A 133 -8.13 -11.84 5.69
CA LEU A 133 -7.08 -11.73 4.67
C LEU A 133 -6.18 -12.95 4.77
N ASN A 134 -6.24 -13.81 3.77
CA ASN A 134 -5.37 -14.97 3.65
C ASN A 134 -4.05 -14.56 3.00
N ILE A 135 -2.96 -14.56 3.77
CA ILE A 135 -1.67 -14.01 3.31
C ILE A 135 -0.97 -14.92 2.29
N THR A 136 -1.23 -16.22 2.31
CA THR A 136 -0.62 -17.19 1.40
C THR A 136 -1.22 -17.10 0.00
N SER A 137 -2.54 -16.90 -0.08
CA SER A 137 -3.26 -16.80 -1.35
C SER A 137 -3.50 -15.38 -1.84
N ALA A 138 -3.23 -14.36 -0.99
CA ALA A 138 -3.55 -12.96 -1.26
C ALA A 138 -5.04 -12.73 -1.57
N VAL A 139 -5.93 -13.38 -0.80
CA VAL A 139 -7.39 -13.29 -0.99
C VAL A 139 -8.04 -12.72 0.26
N ALA A 140 -8.89 -11.70 0.07
CA ALA A 140 -9.80 -11.21 1.10
C ALA A 140 -11.16 -11.93 1.02
N ARG A 141 -11.72 -12.31 2.16
CA ARG A 141 -13.07 -12.88 2.30
C ARG A 141 -13.85 -12.04 3.30
N VAL A 142 -15.12 -11.76 2.99
CA VAL A 142 -16.05 -10.93 3.79
C VAL A 142 -17.46 -11.48 3.71
#